data_AF-A0A1C5I4B1-F1
#
_entry.id   AF-A0A1C5I4B1-F1
#
_cell.length_a   1.000
_cell.length_b   1.000
_cell.length_c   1.000
_cell.angle_alpha   90.00
_cell.angle_beta   90.00
_cell.angle_gamma   90.00
#
_symmetry.space_group_name_H-M   'P 1'
#
loop_
_entity.id
_entity.type
_entity.pdbx_description
1 polymer ?
#
loop_
_entity_poly.entity_id
_entity_poly.type
_entity_poly.pdbx_seq_one_letter_code
_entity_poly.pdbx_strand_id
1 'polypeptide(L)'
;MTVQPGWYVDPAEPETRRYWDGEGWIGAPIPVEATPPEGPPPAEPAPAAPPSPAPAPVGPGHGPPHPGHPGAAQPGPGHWPGPGYAPGPGHRQGPPPGWPYPTWPGRPPEPRPHGLPLASYGTRLVARLIDFGILFLLNVAVNGWFVWRLIAEVAPFWQEVWRRAETGDTTPPPPAGAHTDGLWLAIVLIAAALWFAYEVPAMASSGQTFGKRVMRVRAVPIEADQPLGFGRATRRWSTLGGLPTLLWYCAGFGLLLQFVDAVSPLFDHPLRQALHDKRAQTVVVQVPRATPDTRTAPRDRANHPGDTP
;
A
#
# COMPACT_ATOMS: atom_id res chain seq x y z
N MET A 1 22.15 -31.55 12.68
CA MET A 1 23.60 -31.32 12.82
C MET A 1 23.76 -29.83 13.11
N THR A 2 24.13 -29.46 14.32
CA THR A 2 24.41 -28.06 14.69
C THR A 2 25.83 -27.73 14.25
N VAL A 3 26.01 -26.56 13.61
CA VAL A 3 27.34 -26.08 13.21
C VAL A 3 28.09 -25.67 14.48
N GLN A 4 29.31 -26.17 14.64
CA GLN A 4 30.15 -25.84 15.80
C GLN A 4 30.58 -24.36 15.74
N PRO A 5 30.86 -23.71 16.88
CA PRO A 5 31.41 -22.35 16.86
C PRO A 5 32.77 -22.31 16.16
N GLY A 6 33.00 -21.31 15.31
CA GLY A 6 34.23 -21.20 14.53
C GLY A 6 34.19 -20.16 13.41
N TRP A 7 35.31 -20.00 12.73
CA TRP A 7 35.42 -19.12 11.56
C TRP A 7 34.91 -19.83 10.30
N TYR A 8 33.88 -19.28 9.67
CA TYR A 8 33.29 -19.81 8.44
C TYR A 8 33.22 -18.72 7.38
N VAL A 9 33.16 -19.15 6.11
CA VAL A 9 32.93 -18.25 4.97
C VAL A 9 31.51 -17.70 5.06
N ASP A 10 31.34 -16.39 4.88
CA ASP A 10 30.03 -15.76 4.91
C ASP A 10 29.21 -16.18 3.67
N PRO A 11 28.02 -16.81 3.83
CA PRO A 11 27.18 -17.19 2.69
C PRO A 11 26.68 -16.01 1.85
N ALA A 12 26.62 -14.80 2.43
CA ALA A 12 26.23 -13.59 1.72
C ALA A 12 27.40 -12.94 0.97
N GLU A 13 28.65 -13.18 1.41
CA GLU A 13 29.87 -12.60 0.86
C GLU A 13 31.00 -13.65 0.85
N PRO A 14 31.14 -14.46 -0.21
CA PRO A 14 32.06 -15.61 -0.23
C PRO A 14 33.55 -15.25 -0.17
N GLU A 15 33.89 -13.97 -0.31
CA GLU A 15 35.26 -13.45 -0.18
C GLU A 15 35.65 -13.13 1.27
N THR A 16 34.69 -13.24 2.21
CA THR A 16 34.90 -12.90 3.61
C THR A 16 34.58 -14.07 4.54
N ARG A 17 35.19 -14.06 5.72
CA ARG A 17 34.95 -14.98 6.83
C ARG A 17 34.40 -14.21 8.01
N ARG A 18 33.43 -14.82 8.71
CA ARG A 18 32.87 -14.32 9.97
C ARG A 18 32.87 -15.43 11.00
N TYR A 19 32.84 -15.04 12.27
CA TYR A 19 32.81 -16.02 13.36
C TYR A 19 31.34 -16.41 13.61
N TRP A 20 31.07 -17.72 13.61
CA TRP A 20 29.79 -18.29 14.03
C TRP A 20 29.90 -18.71 15.50
N ASP A 21 28.99 -18.26 16.35
CA ASP A 21 29.00 -18.56 17.79
C ASP A 21 28.08 -19.73 18.19
N GLY A 22 27.33 -20.28 17.23
CA GLY A 22 26.31 -21.32 17.47
C GLY A 22 24.87 -20.84 17.28
N GLU A 23 24.63 -19.53 17.43
CA GLU A 23 23.29 -18.89 17.30
C GLU A 23 23.27 -17.82 16.20
N GLY A 24 24.38 -17.16 15.92
CA GLY A 24 24.51 -16.09 14.93
C GLY A 24 25.94 -15.82 14.46
N TRP A 25 26.05 -14.92 13.48
CA TRP A 25 27.32 -14.44 12.96
C TRP A 25 27.76 -13.20 13.72
N ILE A 26 28.97 -13.21 14.28
CA ILE A 26 29.53 -12.12 15.07
C ILE A 26 30.86 -11.61 14.50
N GLY A 27 31.16 -10.34 14.79
CA GLY A 27 32.37 -9.66 14.37
C GLY A 27 32.33 -9.11 12.93
N ALA A 28 33.35 -8.31 12.61
CA ALA A 28 33.57 -7.75 11.29
C ALA A 28 34.05 -8.84 10.29
N PRO A 29 33.62 -8.77 9.02
CA PRO A 29 34.09 -9.68 7.99
C PRO A 29 35.60 -9.51 7.76
N ILE A 30 36.33 -10.63 7.75
CA ILE A 30 37.76 -10.69 7.50
C ILE A 30 37.97 -11.34 6.12
N PRO A 31 38.89 -10.85 5.26
CA PRO A 31 39.20 -11.52 3.99
C PRO A 31 39.58 -12.99 4.19
N VAL A 32 39.10 -13.88 3.31
CA VAL A 32 39.36 -15.33 3.37
C VAL A 32 40.85 -15.69 3.36
N GLU A 33 41.68 -14.82 2.79
CA GLU A 33 43.14 -14.98 2.70
C GLU A 33 43.89 -14.61 3.99
N ALA A 34 43.25 -13.91 4.92
CA ALA A 34 43.87 -13.53 6.18
C ALA A 34 43.77 -14.67 7.22
N THR A 35 44.85 -14.87 7.98
CA THR A 35 44.88 -15.82 9.09
C THR A 35 43.88 -15.36 10.17
N PRO A 36 42.85 -16.16 10.50
CA PRO A 36 41.86 -15.77 11.50
C PRO A 36 42.50 -15.70 12.90
N PRO A 37 42.09 -14.74 13.74
CA PRO A 37 42.57 -14.64 15.11
C PRO A 37 42.11 -15.85 15.95
N GLU A 38 42.94 -16.24 16.91
CA GLU A 38 42.69 -17.37 17.80
C GLU A 38 41.68 -16.95 18.88
N GLY A 39 40.41 -17.36 18.72
CA GLY A 39 39.32 -17.06 19.65
C GLY A 39 38.20 -16.18 19.06
N PRO A 40 37.08 -16.02 19.80
CA PRO A 40 35.96 -15.19 19.38
C PRO A 40 36.37 -13.71 19.30
N PRO A 41 35.87 -12.94 18.30
CA PRO A 41 36.16 -11.52 18.20
C PRO A 41 35.60 -10.75 19.42
N PRO A 42 36.25 -9.66 19.85
CA PRO A 42 35.71 -8.78 20.90
C PRO A 42 34.29 -8.33 20.53
N ALA A 43 33.38 -8.34 21.51
CA ALA A 43 32.01 -7.86 21.30
C ALA A 43 32.03 -6.39 20.84
N GLU A 44 31.28 -6.09 19.78
CA GLU A 44 31.14 -4.75 19.23
C GLU A 44 30.50 -3.83 20.30
N PRO A 45 31.08 -2.67 20.63
CA PRO A 45 30.50 -1.77 21.62
C PRO A 45 29.15 -1.25 21.13
N ALA A 46 28.14 -1.32 22.01
CA ALA A 46 26.79 -0.84 21.72
C ALA A 46 26.83 0.64 21.27
N PRO A 47 26.06 1.03 20.24
CA PRO A 47 26.03 2.42 19.76
C PRO A 47 25.59 3.36 20.89
N ALA A 48 26.44 4.34 21.19
CA ALA A 48 26.19 5.34 22.23
C ALA A 48 24.94 6.18 21.88
N ALA A 49 24.07 6.38 22.87
CA ALA A 49 22.93 7.27 22.76
C ALA A 49 23.38 8.71 22.40
N PRO A 50 22.62 9.44 21.56
CA PRO A 50 22.97 10.81 21.19
C PRO A 50 22.97 11.74 22.41
N PRO A 51 23.92 12.69 22.52
CA PRO A 51 24.02 13.56 23.68
C PRO A 51 22.87 14.59 23.74
N SER A 52 22.32 14.78 24.94
CA SER A 52 21.38 15.88 25.24
C SER A 52 22.05 17.24 25.04
N PRO A 53 21.35 18.24 24.45
CA PRO A 53 21.90 19.58 24.29
C PRO A 53 22.02 20.29 25.65
N ALA A 54 23.20 20.87 25.90
CA ALA A 54 23.53 21.66 27.08
C ALA A 54 22.85 23.05 27.04
N PRO A 55 22.51 23.65 28.21
CA PRO A 55 21.93 24.98 28.27
C PRO A 55 22.98 26.07 27.96
N ALA A 56 22.58 27.07 27.19
CA ALA A 56 23.41 28.21 26.77
C ALA A 56 23.70 29.19 27.94
N PRO A 57 24.84 29.90 27.93
CA PRO A 57 25.25 30.80 29.00
C PRO A 57 24.49 32.13 29.00
N VAL A 58 24.18 32.63 30.20
CA VAL A 58 23.45 33.87 30.47
C VAL A 58 24.45 35.04 30.56
N GLY A 59 24.29 36.06 29.71
CA GLY A 59 25.01 37.34 29.81
C GLY A 59 24.32 38.32 30.77
N PRO A 60 25.04 39.27 31.41
CA PRO A 60 24.52 40.04 32.54
C PRO A 60 23.79 41.32 32.13
N GLY A 61 22.55 41.45 32.64
CA GLY A 61 21.87 42.64 33.21
C GLY A 61 21.83 43.98 32.47
N HIS A 62 20.65 44.63 32.46
CA HIS A 62 20.31 45.91 33.13
C HIS A 62 18.90 46.36 32.65
N GLY A 63 17.89 46.42 33.54
CA GLY A 63 16.54 47.01 33.30
C GLY A 63 16.49 48.53 33.62
N PRO A 64 15.33 49.22 33.79
CA PRO A 64 13.89 48.83 33.86
C PRO A 64 12.92 49.83 33.09
N PRO A 65 11.61 50.05 33.42
CA PRO A 65 10.40 49.22 33.27
C PRO A 65 9.25 49.83 32.37
N HIS A 66 8.20 49.00 32.12
CA HIS A 66 6.85 49.08 31.46
C HIS A 66 6.03 50.42 31.41
N PRO A 67 4.82 50.56 30.75
CA PRO A 67 3.87 49.56 30.14
C PRO A 67 3.15 49.94 28.80
N GLY A 68 2.53 48.97 28.09
CA GLY A 68 1.47 49.23 27.10
C GLY A 68 1.31 48.19 25.96
N HIS A 69 0.14 47.56 25.84
CA HIS A 69 -0.36 46.76 24.70
C HIS A 69 -0.46 47.59 23.38
N PRO A 70 -0.89 47.09 22.19
CA PRO A 70 -1.15 45.74 21.64
C PRO A 70 -0.52 45.54 20.22
N GLY A 71 -0.79 44.41 19.54
CA GLY A 71 -0.93 44.44 18.06
C GLY A 71 0.01 43.56 17.22
N ALA A 72 -0.59 42.85 16.26
CA ALA A 72 0.04 42.00 15.26
C ALA A 72 0.83 42.81 14.20
N ALA A 73 1.93 42.24 13.67
CA ALA A 73 2.43 42.51 12.32
C ALA A 73 3.47 41.46 11.87
N GLN A 74 3.37 41.05 10.61
CA GLN A 74 4.27 40.16 9.86
C GLN A 74 5.72 40.70 9.73
N PRO A 75 6.71 39.83 9.46
CA PRO A 75 7.94 40.25 8.79
C PRO A 75 7.85 40.05 7.26
N GLY A 76 8.11 41.12 6.51
CA GLY A 76 8.15 41.13 5.05
C GLY A 76 9.44 40.54 4.44
N PRO A 77 9.48 40.31 3.10
CA PRO A 77 10.58 39.65 2.43
C PRO A 77 11.68 40.64 2.03
N GLY A 78 12.92 40.33 2.42
CA GLY A 78 14.13 41.08 2.09
C GLY A 78 14.47 41.09 0.60
N HIS A 79 14.92 42.26 0.16
CA HIS A 79 15.25 42.66 -1.20
C HIS A 79 16.70 42.26 -1.55
N TRP A 80 16.94 41.70 -2.74
CA TRP A 80 18.28 41.52 -3.32
C TRP A 80 18.46 42.49 -4.51
N PRO A 81 19.62 43.17 -4.65
CA PRO A 81 19.90 44.02 -5.79
C PRO A 81 20.41 43.19 -6.97
N GLY A 82 19.75 43.29 -8.12
CA GLY A 82 20.19 42.69 -9.39
C GLY A 82 20.83 43.72 -10.32
N PRO A 83 21.90 43.39 -11.06
CA PRO A 83 22.30 44.16 -12.25
C PRO A 83 21.50 43.67 -13.47
N GLY A 84 20.90 44.62 -14.18
CA GLY A 84 20.03 44.36 -15.33
C GLY A 84 20.77 43.84 -16.56
N TYR A 85 20.10 42.96 -17.30
CA TYR A 85 20.36 42.69 -18.72
C TYR A 85 19.03 42.43 -19.44
N ALA A 86 18.85 43.08 -20.58
CA ALA A 86 17.65 43.02 -21.41
C ALA A 86 17.46 41.64 -22.09
N PRO A 87 16.22 41.23 -22.43
CA PRO A 87 15.95 39.91 -22.99
C PRO A 87 16.19 39.88 -24.50
N GLY A 88 17.22 39.14 -24.93
CA GLY A 88 17.42 38.73 -26.32
C GLY A 88 16.90 37.30 -26.57
N PRO A 89 16.30 37.00 -27.74
CA PRO A 89 15.77 35.66 -28.03
C PRO A 89 16.87 34.72 -28.53
N GLY A 90 17.13 33.66 -27.77
CA GLY A 90 17.91 32.50 -28.26
C GLY A 90 18.99 32.00 -27.31
N HIS A 91 19.01 30.67 -27.14
CA HIS A 91 20.03 29.84 -26.46
C HIS A 91 19.87 29.70 -24.94
N ARG A 92 19.30 28.54 -24.53
CA ARG A 92 19.46 27.99 -23.19
C ARG A 92 20.94 27.64 -23.01
N GLN A 93 21.69 28.52 -22.36
CA GLN A 93 23.04 28.22 -21.90
C GLN A 93 22.92 27.18 -20.78
N GLY A 94 23.32 25.94 -21.08
CA GLY A 94 23.58 24.95 -20.04
C GLY A 94 24.72 25.45 -19.15
N PRO A 95 24.70 25.13 -17.84
CA PRO A 95 25.75 25.56 -16.94
C PRO A 95 27.12 24.97 -17.33
N PRO A 96 28.23 25.63 -16.97
CA PRO A 96 29.58 25.25 -17.39
C PRO A 96 29.97 23.82 -16.94
N PRO A 97 30.73 23.07 -17.75
CA PRO A 97 31.24 21.75 -17.36
C PRO A 97 32.23 21.90 -16.19
N GLY A 98 32.01 21.17 -15.09
CA GLY A 98 32.98 21.04 -14.00
C GLY A 98 32.53 21.55 -12.64
N TRP A 99 31.33 22.10 -12.50
CA TRP A 99 30.75 22.37 -11.18
C TRP A 99 30.22 21.09 -10.54
N PRO A 100 30.70 20.68 -9.35
CA PRO A 100 30.07 19.62 -8.57
C PRO A 100 28.66 20.07 -8.20
N TYR A 101 27.66 19.40 -8.74
CA TYR A 101 26.28 19.64 -8.34
C TYR A 101 26.13 19.28 -6.86
N PRO A 102 25.59 20.16 -6.00
CA PRO A 102 24.86 19.70 -4.84
C PRO A 102 23.70 18.88 -5.41
N THR A 103 23.77 17.55 -5.31
CA THR A 103 22.61 16.71 -5.56
C THR A 103 21.58 17.11 -4.53
N TRP A 104 20.68 18.02 -4.91
CA TRP A 104 19.41 18.20 -4.21
C TRP A 104 18.89 16.79 -3.97
N PRO A 105 18.52 16.39 -2.74
CA PRO A 105 17.89 15.10 -2.52
C PRO A 105 16.52 15.16 -3.21
N GLY A 106 16.53 14.94 -4.53
CA GLY A 106 15.35 14.71 -5.32
C GLY A 106 14.62 13.54 -4.68
N ARG A 107 13.29 13.63 -4.66
CA ARG A 107 12.45 12.52 -4.23
C ARG A 107 13.02 11.23 -4.85
N PRO A 108 13.31 10.19 -4.05
CA PRO A 108 13.81 8.94 -4.60
C PRO A 108 12.88 8.51 -5.76
N PRO A 109 13.44 8.03 -6.88
CA PRO A 109 12.65 7.66 -8.04
C PRO A 109 11.53 6.72 -7.61
N GLU A 110 10.30 6.97 -8.09
CA GLU A 110 9.17 6.13 -7.73
C GLU A 110 9.51 4.67 -8.07
N PRO A 111 9.33 3.71 -7.14
CA PRO A 111 9.60 2.32 -7.42
C PRO A 111 8.86 1.89 -8.68
N ARG A 112 9.50 1.09 -9.53
CA ARG A 112 8.85 0.50 -10.71
C ARG A 112 8.96 -1.02 -10.63
N PRO A 113 8.07 -1.68 -9.86
CA PRO A 113 8.02 -3.12 -9.82
C PRO A 113 7.87 -3.66 -11.24
N HIS A 114 8.80 -4.53 -11.64
CA HIS A 114 8.82 -5.15 -12.98
C HIS A 114 8.85 -4.13 -14.13
N GLY A 115 9.39 -2.92 -13.90
CA GLY A 115 9.45 -1.85 -14.90
C GLY A 115 8.13 -1.11 -15.14
N LEU A 116 7.04 -1.48 -14.44
CA LEU A 116 5.73 -0.85 -14.58
C LEU A 116 5.54 0.27 -13.54
N PRO A 117 4.88 1.39 -13.90
CA PRO A 117 4.55 2.43 -12.94
C PRO A 117 3.49 1.92 -11.96
N LEU A 118 3.57 2.39 -10.71
CA LEU A 118 2.54 2.11 -9.71
C LEU A 118 1.21 2.72 -10.14
N ALA A 119 0.12 1.98 -9.90
CA ALA A 119 -1.21 2.54 -10.05
C ALA A 119 -1.47 3.63 -9.01
N SER A 120 -2.03 4.76 -9.45
CA SER A 120 -2.42 5.86 -8.55
C SER A 120 -3.53 5.41 -7.59
N TYR A 121 -3.64 6.08 -6.44
CA TYR A 121 -4.66 5.78 -5.45
C TYR A 121 -6.08 5.87 -6.02
N GLY A 122 -6.38 6.96 -6.75
CA GLY A 122 -7.70 7.16 -7.37
C GLY A 122 -8.09 6.05 -8.33
N THR A 123 -7.15 5.55 -9.14
CA THR A 123 -7.41 4.44 -10.06
C THR A 123 -7.75 3.15 -9.30
N ARG A 124 -7.08 2.88 -8.18
CA ARG A 124 -7.37 1.73 -7.31
C ARG A 124 -8.73 1.86 -6.62
N LEU A 125 -9.06 3.06 -6.13
CA LEU A 125 -10.34 3.35 -5.48
C LEU A 125 -11.51 3.16 -6.45
N VAL A 126 -11.42 3.75 -7.65
CA VAL A 126 -12.48 3.59 -8.67
C VAL A 126 -12.62 2.14 -9.10
N ALA A 127 -11.51 1.41 -9.29
CA ALA A 127 -11.56 -0.03 -9.58
C ALA A 127 -12.35 -0.79 -8.49
N ARG A 128 -12.11 -0.44 -7.22
CA ARG A 128 -12.79 -1.05 -6.08
C ARG A 128 -14.27 -0.69 -6.01
N LEU A 129 -14.64 0.55 -6.33
CA LEU A 129 -16.04 0.99 -6.40
C LEU A 129 -16.82 0.26 -7.49
N ILE A 130 -16.21 0.05 -8.66
CA ILE A 130 -16.82 -0.74 -9.74
C ILE A 130 -17.02 -2.19 -9.29
N ASP A 131 -16.00 -2.81 -8.70
CA ASP A 131 -16.10 -4.18 -8.18
C ASP A 131 -17.17 -4.29 -7.08
N PHE A 132 -17.27 -3.29 -6.19
CA PHE A 132 -18.31 -3.22 -5.17
C PHE A 132 -19.70 -3.11 -5.78
N GLY A 133 -19.90 -2.27 -6.80
CA GLY A 133 -21.18 -2.15 -7.49
C GLY A 133 -21.63 -3.46 -8.14
N ILE A 134 -20.72 -4.18 -8.79
CA ILE A 134 -21.00 -5.49 -9.40
C ILE A 134 -21.39 -6.51 -8.33
N LEU A 135 -20.61 -6.61 -7.26
CA LEU A 135 -20.89 -7.50 -6.14
C LEU A 135 -22.20 -7.15 -5.43
N PHE A 136 -22.50 -5.87 -5.29
CA PHE A 136 -23.74 -5.38 -4.71
C PHE A 136 -24.94 -5.81 -5.57
N LEU A 137 -24.89 -5.58 -6.89
CA LEU A 137 -25.95 -6.01 -7.80
C LEU A 137 -26.14 -7.53 -7.79
N LEU A 138 -25.05 -8.29 -7.76
CA LEU A 138 -25.11 -9.75 -7.66
C LEU A 138 -25.74 -10.20 -6.33
N ASN A 139 -25.41 -9.53 -5.22
CA ASN A 139 -26.04 -9.78 -3.94
C ASN A 139 -27.52 -9.41 -3.93
N VAL A 140 -27.92 -8.29 -4.52
CA VAL A 140 -29.35 -7.93 -4.63
C VAL A 140 -30.09 -9.00 -5.45
N ALA A 141 -29.51 -9.49 -6.54
CA ALA A 141 -30.13 -10.52 -7.37
C ALA A 141 -30.27 -11.88 -6.65
N VAL A 142 -29.25 -12.31 -5.90
CA VAL A 142 -29.22 -13.65 -5.28
C VAL A 142 -29.77 -13.65 -3.85
N ASN A 143 -29.37 -12.67 -3.04
CA ASN A 143 -29.79 -12.52 -1.64
C ASN A 143 -31.05 -11.65 -1.45
N GLY A 144 -31.52 -10.96 -2.48
CA GLY A 144 -32.63 -9.99 -2.33
C GLY A 144 -33.89 -10.59 -1.73
N TRP A 145 -34.25 -11.81 -2.13
CA TRP A 145 -35.40 -12.50 -1.55
C TRP A 145 -35.21 -12.82 -0.06
N PHE A 146 -34.03 -13.33 0.33
CA PHE A 146 -33.71 -13.62 1.73
C PHE A 146 -33.71 -12.35 2.59
N VAL A 147 -33.16 -11.26 2.05
CA VAL A 147 -33.16 -9.95 2.72
C VAL A 147 -34.57 -9.41 2.88
N TRP A 148 -35.40 -9.48 1.84
CA TRP A 148 -36.80 -9.08 1.93
C TRP A 148 -37.56 -9.90 2.97
N ARG A 149 -37.35 -11.22 2.97
CA ARG A 149 -37.95 -12.13 3.95
C ARG A 149 -37.52 -11.81 5.38
N LEU A 150 -36.23 -11.56 5.57
CA LEU A 150 -35.65 -11.14 6.83
C LEU A 150 -36.25 -9.82 7.33
N ILE A 151 -36.39 -8.83 6.45
CA ILE A 151 -37.03 -7.54 6.77
C ILE A 151 -38.49 -7.78 7.21
N ALA A 152 -39.23 -8.63 6.51
CA ALA A 152 -40.61 -8.94 6.88
C ALA A 152 -40.72 -9.62 8.26
N GLU A 153 -39.75 -10.47 8.63
CA GLU A 153 -39.71 -11.13 9.95
C GLU A 153 -39.26 -10.18 11.08
N VAL A 154 -38.37 -9.23 10.78
CA VAL A 154 -37.77 -8.31 11.76
C VAL A 154 -38.57 -7.00 11.91
N ALA A 155 -39.38 -6.61 10.93
CA ALA A 155 -40.22 -5.42 10.98
C ALA A 155 -41.14 -5.35 12.22
N PRO A 156 -41.91 -6.39 12.62
CA PRO A 156 -42.79 -6.29 13.78
C PRO A 156 -42.02 -6.09 15.08
N PHE A 157 -40.82 -6.67 15.20
CA PHE A 157 -39.94 -6.45 16.34
C PHE A 157 -39.54 -4.97 16.46
N TRP A 158 -39.10 -4.36 15.36
CA TRP A 158 -38.73 -2.93 15.37
C TRP A 158 -39.91 -2.01 15.60
N GLN A 159 -41.08 -2.34 15.04
CA GLN A 159 -42.30 -1.57 15.28
C GLN A 159 -42.66 -1.57 16.76
N GLU A 160 -42.55 -2.71 17.43
CA GLU A 160 -42.82 -2.83 18.86
C GLU A 160 -41.77 -2.09 19.71
N VAL A 161 -40.48 -2.18 19.35
CA VAL A 161 -39.42 -1.39 19.99
C VAL A 161 -39.70 0.11 19.89
N TRP A 162 -40.05 0.58 18.70
CA TRP A 162 -40.31 2.00 18.46
C TRP A 162 -41.54 2.48 19.24
N ARG A 163 -42.63 1.70 19.19
CA ARG A 163 -43.86 1.97 19.93
C ARG A 163 -43.60 2.06 21.43
N ARG A 164 -42.84 1.13 22.00
CA ARG A 164 -42.49 1.14 23.43
C ARG A 164 -41.62 2.31 23.83
N ALA A 165 -40.65 2.66 22.98
CA ALA A 165 -39.80 3.83 23.18
C ALA A 165 -40.61 5.12 23.22
N GLU A 166 -41.61 5.27 22.35
CA GLU A 166 -42.54 6.41 22.34
C GLU A 166 -43.40 6.48 23.61
N THR A 167 -43.82 5.33 24.15
CA THR A 167 -44.63 5.26 25.37
C THR A 167 -43.81 5.28 26.67
N GLY A 168 -42.47 5.31 26.58
CA GLY A 168 -41.57 5.23 27.74
C GLY A 168 -41.58 3.87 28.45
N ASP A 169 -42.05 2.81 27.76
CA ASP A 169 -42.07 1.45 28.28
C ASP A 169 -40.68 0.82 28.11
N THR A 170 -40.05 0.47 29.24
CA THR A 170 -38.70 -0.13 29.28
C THR A 170 -38.72 -1.66 29.29
N THR A 171 -39.89 -2.27 29.19
CA THR A 171 -40.03 -3.72 29.13
C THR A 171 -39.36 -4.25 27.86
N PRO A 172 -38.41 -5.19 27.95
CA PRO A 172 -37.74 -5.72 26.77
C PRO A 172 -38.74 -6.40 25.82
N PRO A 173 -38.65 -6.16 24.50
CA PRO A 173 -39.47 -6.84 23.51
C PRO A 173 -39.12 -8.33 23.45
N PRO A 174 -40.07 -9.19 23.03
CA PRO A 174 -39.76 -10.59 22.78
C PRO A 174 -38.66 -10.72 21.72
N PRO A 175 -37.71 -11.65 21.88
CA PRO A 175 -36.61 -11.82 20.93
C PRO A 175 -37.13 -12.30 19.56
N ALA A 176 -36.46 -11.87 18.50
CA ALA A 176 -36.65 -12.44 17.17
C ALA A 176 -36.27 -13.94 17.23
N GLY A 177 -37.15 -14.83 16.73
CA GLY A 177 -36.97 -16.27 16.89
C GLY A 177 -35.80 -16.84 16.07
N ALA A 178 -35.37 -18.07 16.38
CA ALA A 178 -34.24 -18.77 15.76
C ALA A 178 -34.31 -18.92 14.22
N HIS A 179 -35.49 -18.79 13.63
CA HIS A 179 -35.68 -18.75 12.18
C HIS A 179 -34.99 -17.51 11.54
N THR A 180 -34.99 -16.39 12.26
CA THR A 180 -34.32 -15.14 11.88
C THR A 180 -32.80 -15.35 11.81
N ASP A 181 -32.24 -16.04 12.80
CA ASP A 181 -30.80 -16.32 12.87
C ASP A 181 -30.33 -17.20 11.69
N GLY A 182 -31.16 -18.18 11.31
CA GLY A 182 -30.91 -19.02 10.14
C GLY A 182 -30.91 -18.22 8.83
N LEU A 183 -31.86 -17.30 8.65
CA LEU A 183 -31.90 -16.41 7.49
C LEU A 183 -30.69 -15.47 7.44
N TRP A 184 -30.31 -14.90 8.58
CA TRP A 184 -29.09 -14.08 8.68
C TRP A 184 -27.84 -14.85 8.28
N LEU A 185 -27.65 -16.04 8.85
CA LEU A 185 -26.50 -16.89 8.53
C LEU A 185 -26.47 -17.23 7.03
N ALA A 186 -27.63 -17.58 6.46
CA ALA A 186 -27.73 -17.87 5.03
C ALA A 186 -27.32 -16.68 4.16
N ILE A 187 -27.85 -15.47 4.44
CA ILE A 187 -27.52 -14.24 3.69
C ILE A 187 -26.01 -13.98 3.74
N VAL A 188 -25.40 -14.06 4.92
CA VAL A 188 -23.98 -13.79 5.12
C VAL A 188 -23.11 -14.83 4.39
N LEU A 189 -23.46 -16.12 4.48
CA LEU A 189 -22.73 -17.19 3.80
C LEU A 189 -22.82 -17.05 2.27
N ILE A 190 -24.01 -16.76 1.74
CA ILE A 190 -24.18 -16.54 0.30
C ILE A 190 -23.39 -15.30 -0.14
N ALA A 191 -23.47 -14.19 0.60
CA ALA A 191 -22.72 -12.97 0.28
C ALA A 191 -21.20 -13.21 0.28
N ALA A 192 -20.69 -13.91 1.29
CA ALA A 192 -19.28 -14.29 1.39
C ALA A 192 -18.86 -15.21 0.24
N ALA A 193 -19.70 -16.20 -0.11
CA ALA A 193 -19.45 -17.12 -1.21
C ALA A 193 -19.43 -16.40 -2.57
N LEU A 194 -20.37 -15.50 -2.82
CA LEU A 194 -20.43 -14.70 -4.04
C LEU A 194 -19.19 -13.82 -4.20
N TRP A 195 -18.78 -13.14 -3.13
CA TRP A 195 -17.57 -12.34 -3.17
C TRP A 195 -16.33 -13.20 -3.38
N PHE A 196 -16.20 -14.30 -2.64
CA PHE A 196 -15.10 -15.25 -2.84
C PHE A 196 -15.02 -15.73 -4.30
N ALA A 197 -16.15 -16.18 -4.86
CA ALA A 197 -16.25 -16.71 -6.22
C ALA A 197 -15.96 -15.65 -7.29
N TYR A 198 -16.25 -14.37 -7.02
CA TYR A 198 -15.93 -13.27 -7.93
C TYR A 198 -14.45 -12.86 -7.87
N GLU A 199 -13.92 -12.65 -6.66
CA GLU A 199 -12.60 -12.02 -6.49
C GLU A 199 -11.46 -13.04 -6.58
N VAL A 200 -11.57 -14.22 -5.94
CA VAL A 200 -10.45 -15.16 -5.85
C VAL A 200 -10.04 -15.73 -7.20
N PRO A 201 -10.95 -16.25 -8.05
CA PRO A 201 -10.56 -16.80 -9.36
C PRO A 201 -9.98 -15.74 -10.31
N ALA A 202 -10.57 -14.54 -10.32
CA ALA A 202 -10.11 -13.44 -11.15
C ALA A 202 -8.71 -12.96 -10.75
N MET A 203 -8.46 -12.87 -9.45
CA MET A 203 -7.16 -12.51 -8.88
C MET A 203 -6.12 -13.62 -9.05
N ALA A 204 -6.50 -14.89 -8.86
CA ALA A 204 -5.60 -16.03 -8.98
C ALA A 204 -5.05 -16.21 -10.40
N SER A 205 -5.92 -16.03 -11.41
CA SER A 205 -5.59 -16.24 -12.83
C SER A 205 -4.92 -15.03 -13.49
N SER A 206 -5.42 -13.82 -13.21
CA SER A 206 -5.02 -12.62 -13.98
C SER A 206 -4.52 -11.46 -13.10
N GLY A 207 -4.68 -11.54 -11.78
CA GLY A 207 -4.42 -10.41 -10.88
C GLY A 207 -5.37 -9.22 -11.10
N GLN A 208 -6.46 -9.43 -11.86
CA GLN A 208 -7.40 -8.38 -12.26
C GLN A 208 -8.86 -8.85 -12.11
N THR A 209 -9.59 -8.19 -11.22
CA THR A 209 -11.06 -8.18 -11.17
C THR A 209 -11.62 -7.30 -12.30
N PHE A 210 -12.93 -7.35 -12.57
CA PHE A 210 -13.53 -6.58 -13.65
C PHE A 210 -13.24 -5.07 -13.52
N GLY A 211 -13.43 -4.48 -12.34
CA GLY A 211 -13.12 -3.08 -12.09
C GLY A 211 -11.65 -2.75 -12.31
N LYS A 212 -10.74 -3.66 -11.92
CA LYS A 212 -9.30 -3.51 -12.19
C LYS A 212 -8.98 -3.59 -13.69
N ARG A 213 -9.68 -4.43 -14.47
CA ARG A 213 -9.54 -4.48 -15.93
C ARG A 213 -9.99 -3.18 -16.59
N VAL A 214 -11.14 -2.64 -16.18
CA VAL A 214 -11.66 -1.34 -16.66
C VAL A 214 -10.67 -0.22 -16.37
N MET A 215 -10.11 -0.20 -15.16
CA MET A 215 -9.14 0.81 -14.74
C MET A 215 -7.70 0.51 -15.19
N ARG A 216 -7.48 -0.59 -15.92
CA ARG A 216 -6.19 -1.06 -16.43
C ARG A 216 -5.12 -1.20 -15.36
N VAL A 217 -5.49 -1.67 -14.18
CA VAL A 217 -4.56 -1.95 -13.09
C VAL A 217 -4.46 -3.44 -12.86
N ARG A 218 -3.28 -3.92 -12.48
CA ARG A 218 -3.00 -5.34 -12.24
C ARG A 218 -2.30 -5.48 -10.91
N ALA A 219 -2.79 -6.39 -10.07
CA ALA A 219 -2.01 -6.83 -8.93
C ALA A 219 -1.00 -7.87 -9.40
N VAL A 220 0.25 -7.71 -8.99
CA VAL A 220 1.33 -8.66 -9.25
C VAL A 220 2.03 -8.98 -7.92
N PRO A 221 2.58 -10.20 -7.76
CA PRO A 221 3.51 -10.49 -6.68
C PRO A 221 4.70 -9.53 -6.70
N ILE A 222 5.32 -9.26 -5.54
CA ILE A 222 6.53 -8.42 -5.48
C ILE A 222 7.73 -9.17 -6.08
N GLU A 223 7.75 -10.51 -5.98
CA GLU A 223 8.91 -11.33 -6.35
C GLU A 223 9.04 -11.56 -7.85
N ALA A 224 7.92 -11.68 -8.57
CA ALA A 224 7.89 -11.98 -9.99
C ALA A 224 6.60 -11.51 -10.67
N ASP A 225 6.68 -11.15 -11.95
CA ASP A 225 5.52 -10.82 -12.80
C ASP A 225 4.81 -12.10 -13.26
N GLN A 226 4.21 -12.80 -12.31
CA GLN A 226 3.49 -14.05 -12.53
C GLN A 226 2.07 -13.98 -11.95
N PRO A 227 1.12 -14.83 -12.40
CA PRO A 227 -0.19 -14.91 -11.78
C PRO A 227 -0.06 -15.16 -10.28
N LEU A 228 -0.95 -14.55 -9.47
CA LEU A 228 -0.86 -14.62 -8.01
C LEU A 228 -0.95 -16.06 -7.49
N GLY A 229 -1.67 -16.94 -8.21
CA GLY A 229 -2.03 -18.27 -7.74
C GLY A 229 -3.15 -18.23 -6.70
N PHE A 230 -3.82 -19.36 -6.52
CA PHE A 230 -5.00 -19.47 -5.66
C PHE A 230 -4.70 -19.18 -4.18
N GLY A 231 -3.59 -19.69 -3.64
CA GLY A 231 -3.24 -19.52 -2.22
C GLY A 231 -3.03 -18.05 -1.84
N ARG A 232 -2.28 -17.30 -2.65
CA ARG A 232 -2.05 -15.87 -2.41
C ARG A 232 -3.32 -15.03 -2.64
N ALA A 233 -4.12 -15.36 -3.64
CA ALA A 233 -5.42 -14.72 -3.87
C ALA A 233 -6.39 -14.94 -2.70
N THR A 234 -6.46 -16.16 -2.16
CA THR A 234 -7.28 -16.49 -0.98
C THR A 234 -6.76 -15.81 0.29
N ARG A 235 -5.44 -15.76 0.51
CA ARG A 235 -4.83 -15.03 1.65
C ARG A 235 -5.12 -13.53 1.58
N ARG A 236 -5.05 -12.96 0.38
CA ARG A 236 -5.44 -11.56 0.13
C ARG A 236 -6.90 -11.34 0.47
N TRP A 237 -7.79 -12.25 0.06
CA TRP A 237 -9.21 -12.19 0.36
C TRP A 237 -9.50 -12.34 1.86
N SER A 238 -8.92 -13.34 2.54
CA SER A 238 -9.23 -13.65 3.94
C SER A 238 -8.75 -12.60 4.94
N THR A 239 -7.70 -11.86 4.60
CA THR A 239 -7.06 -10.91 5.53
C THR A 239 -7.96 -9.71 5.86
N LEU A 240 -8.57 -9.09 4.85
CA LEU A 240 -9.30 -7.82 5.00
C LEU A 240 -10.52 -7.70 4.06
N GLY A 241 -10.67 -8.62 3.10
CA GLY A 241 -11.80 -8.67 2.17
C GLY A 241 -12.93 -9.53 2.74
N GLY A 242 -12.85 -10.85 2.60
CA GLY A 242 -13.90 -11.78 2.99
C GLY A 242 -14.20 -11.80 4.48
N LEU A 243 -13.23 -12.26 5.27
CA LEU A 243 -13.44 -12.70 6.65
C LEU A 243 -13.83 -11.54 7.60
N PRO A 244 -13.21 -10.35 7.53
CA PRO A 244 -13.65 -9.21 8.33
C PRO A 244 -14.95 -8.57 7.85
N THR A 245 -15.37 -8.82 6.60
CA THR A 245 -16.68 -8.37 6.15
C THR A 245 -17.81 -9.26 6.66
N LEU A 246 -17.55 -10.52 7.02
CA LEU A 246 -18.49 -11.28 7.85
C LEU A 246 -18.68 -10.64 9.25
N LEU A 247 -17.67 -9.89 9.75
CA LEU A 247 -17.74 -9.12 11.00
C LEU A 247 -18.44 -7.76 10.86
N TRP A 248 -19.10 -7.45 9.74
CA TRP A 248 -19.96 -6.25 9.63
C TRP A 248 -21.02 -6.19 10.74
N TYR A 249 -21.46 -7.37 11.19
CA TYR A 249 -22.45 -7.57 12.24
C TYR A 249 -21.98 -7.13 13.64
N CYS A 250 -20.68 -7.19 13.92
CA CYS A 250 -20.12 -6.71 15.19
C CYS A 250 -19.94 -5.18 15.13
N ALA A 251 -21.06 -4.44 15.18
CA ALA A 251 -21.09 -2.98 15.31
C ALA A 251 -20.35 -2.20 14.20
N GLY A 252 -20.34 -2.71 12.96
CA GLY A 252 -19.68 -2.02 11.84
C GLY A 252 -18.15 -2.09 11.88
N PHE A 253 -17.56 -2.95 12.72
CA PHE A 253 -16.10 -3.13 12.81
C PHE A 253 -15.49 -3.55 11.46
N GLY A 254 -16.21 -4.35 10.66
CA GLY A 254 -15.84 -4.66 9.29
C GLY A 254 -15.69 -3.42 8.38
N LEU A 255 -16.55 -2.40 8.56
CA LEU A 255 -16.49 -1.15 7.80
C LEU A 255 -15.28 -0.30 8.20
N LEU A 256 -14.95 -0.27 9.49
CA LEU A 256 -13.74 0.41 9.98
C LEU A 256 -12.48 -0.24 9.41
N LEU A 257 -12.39 -1.57 9.42
CA LEU A 257 -11.25 -2.29 8.84
C LEU A 257 -11.13 -2.07 7.33
N GLN A 258 -12.26 -2.03 6.62
CA GLN A 258 -12.28 -1.76 5.19
C GLN A 258 -11.93 -0.31 4.86
N PHE A 259 -12.32 0.64 5.71
CA PHE A 259 -11.91 2.04 5.60
C PHE A 259 -10.40 2.20 5.83
N VAL A 260 -9.87 1.57 6.88
CA VAL A 260 -8.43 1.59 7.17
C VAL A 260 -7.63 0.95 6.03
N ASP A 261 -8.09 -0.16 5.45
CA ASP A 261 -7.48 -0.78 4.27
C ASP A 261 -7.56 0.10 3.02
N ALA A 262 -8.68 0.79 2.81
CA ALA A 262 -8.82 1.75 1.71
C ALA A 262 -7.88 2.95 1.87
N VAL A 263 -7.69 3.43 3.10
CA VAL A 263 -6.87 4.62 3.37
C VAL A 263 -5.37 4.30 3.46
N SER A 264 -4.98 3.07 3.78
CA SER A 264 -3.57 2.70 3.99
C SER A 264 -2.62 3.00 2.81
N PRO A 265 -3.01 2.90 1.53
CA PRO A 265 -2.14 3.26 0.40
C PRO A 265 -1.75 4.74 0.34
N LEU A 266 -2.47 5.64 1.03
CA LEU A 266 -2.09 7.05 1.11
C LEU A 266 -0.86 7.27 1.99
N PHE A 267 -0.69 6.42 3.00
CA PHE A 267 0.36 6.56 4.00
C PHE A 267 1.55 5.62 3.74
N ASP A 268 1.37 4.60 2.90
CA ASP A 268 2.41 3.63 2.64
C ASP A 268 3.37 4.08 1.52
N HIS A 269 4.51 4.64 1.89
CA HIS A 269 5.58 4.99 0.95
C HIS A 269 6.76 4.02 1.08
N PRO A 270 7.39 3.59 -0.04
CA PRO A 270 7.23 4.10 -1.40
C PRO A 270 6.30 3.29 -2.31
N LEU A 271 5.85 2.09 -1.90
CA LEU A 271 5.11 1.15 -2.76
C LEU A 271 3.57 1.32 -2.75
N ARG A 272 3.02 2.25 -1.95
CA ARG A 272 1.57 2.56 -1.85
C ARG A 272 0.73 1.30 -1.71
N GLN A 273 1.10 0.36 -0.84
CA GLN A 273 0.39 -0.91 -0.70
C GLN A 273 -0.79 -0.78 0.26
N ALA A 274 -1.91 -1.39 -0.11
CA ALA A 274 -3.02 -1.60 0.83
C ALA A 274 -2.61 -2.62 1.91
N LEU A 275 -3.26 -2.63 3.08
CA LEU A 275 -2.94 -3.60 4.13
C LEU A 275 -3.17 -5.04 3.64
N HIS A 276 -4.20 -5.27 2.83
CA HIS A 276 -4.43 -6.56 2.18
C HIS A 276 -3.34 -6.94 1.16
N ASP A 277 -2.77 -5.94 0.48
CA ASP A 277 -1.69 -6.11 -0.49
C ASP A 277 -0.36 -6.42 0.21
N LYS A 278 -0.07 -5.76 1.35
CA LYS A 278 1.11 -6.03 2.19
C LYS A 278 1.14 -7.46 2.69
N ARG A 279 0.02 -7.93 3.24
CA ARG A 279 -0.07 -9.33 3.72
C ARG A 279 0.07 -10.32 2.58
N ALA A 280 -0.42 -10.02 1.39
CA ALA A 280 -0.31 -10.89 0.23
C ALA A 280 1.04 -10.79 -0.50
N GLN A 281 1.92 -9.85 -0.10
CA GLN A 281 3.14 -9.48 -0.83
C GLN A 281 2.85 -9.16 -2.29
N THR A 282 1.82 -8.34 -2.52
CA THR A 282 1.41 -7.90 -3.86
C THR A 282 1.50 -6.40 -4.01
N VAL A 283 1.77 -5.95 -5.23
CA VAL A 283 1.75 -4.53 -5.61
C VAL A 283 0.85 -4.33 -6.81
N VAL A 284 0.15 -3.19 -6.85
CA VAL A 284 -0.75 -2.86 -7.96
C VAL A 284 -0.02 -1.93 -8.94
N VAL A 285 0.20 -2.45 -10.14
CA VAL A 285 0.86 -1.76 -11.25
C VAL A 285 -0.16 -1.31 -12.28
N GLN A 286 0.15 -0.22 -12.98
CA GLN A 286 -0.64 0.25 -14.11
C GLN A 286 -0.23 -0.52 -15.37
N VAL A 287 -1.19 -1.12 -16.06
CA VAL A 287 -0.97 -1.79 -17.34
C VAL A 287 -0.92 -0.73 -18.44
N PRO A 288 0.14 -0.70 -19.29
CA PRO A 288 0.22 0.22 -20.41
C PRO A 288 -0.98 0.05 -21.35
N ARG A 289 -1.50 1.15 -21.89
CA ARG A 289 -2.39 1.06 -23.06
C ARG A 289 -1.54 0.49 -24.19
N ALA A 290 -2.02 -0.55 -24.86
CA ALA A 290 -1.48 -0.94 -26.14
C ALA A 290 -1.69 0.23 -27.10
N THR A 291 -0.70 1.09 -27.23
CA THR A 291 -0.62 2.01 -28.35
C THR A 291 -0.39 1.14 -29.58
N PRO A 292 -1.22 1.22 -30.63
CA PRO A 292 -0.90 0.55 -31.90
C PRO A 292 0.49 1.04 -32.31
N ASP A 293 1.44 0.11 -32.39
CA ASP A 293 2.79 0.43 -32.80
C ASP A 293 2.72 0.96 -34.23
N THR A 294 2.89 2.26 -34.42
CA THR A 294 2.88 2.88 -35.76
C THR A 294 4.13 2.47 -36.57
N ARG A 295 4.98 1.59 -36.05
CA ARG A 295 6.14 1.03 -36.77
C ARG A 295 5.85 -0.17 -37.66
N THR A 296 4.63 -0.74 -37.65
CA THR A 296 4.22 -1.72 -38.66
C THR A 296 3.32 -1.06 -39.69
N ALA A 297 3.89 -0.18 -40.51
CA ALA A 297 3.35 0.07 -41.84
C ALA A 297 3.27 -1.29 -42.59
N PRO A 298 2.17 -1.61 -43.28
CA PRO A 298 2.11 -2.82 -44.09
C PRO A 298 3.22 -2.76 -45.13
N ARG A 299 4.10 -3.75 -45.17
CA ARG A 299 5.02 -3.92 -46.31
C ARG A 299 4.16 -4.15 -47.53
N ASP A 300 4.15 -3.15 -48.40
CA ASP A 300 3.60 -3.18 -49.74
C ASP A 300 4.14 -4.43 -50.46
N ARG A 301 3.28 -5.44 -50.65
CA ARG A 301 3.58 -6.59 -51.51
C ARG A 301 3.35 -6.13 -52.95
N ALA A 302 4.30 -5.40 -53.49
CA ALA A 302 4.42 -5.21 -54.92
C ALA A 302 5.90 -5.26 -55.26
N ASN A 303 6.39 -6.44 -55.63
CA ASN A 303 7.47 -6.66 -56.60
C ASN A 303 7.70 -8.18 -56.70
N HIS A 304 7.04 -8.80 -57.69
CA HIS A 304 7.43 -10.11 -58.20
C HIS A 304 8.70 -9.94 -59.05
N PRO A 305 9.77 -10.72 -58.83
CA PRO A 305 10.90 -10.77 -59.74
C PRO A 305 10.73 -11.90 -60.76
N GLY A 306 11.00 -11.57 -62.03
CA GLY A 306 11.34 -12.54 -63.08
C GLY A 306 10.17 -13.07 -63.89
N ASP A 307 10.15 -12.74 -65.18
CA ASP A 307 10.32 -13.74 -66.23
C ASP A 307 10.53 -13.05 -67.59
N THR A 308 11.76 -13.12 -68.10
CA THR A 308 12.10 -13.10 -69.53
C THR A 308 12.87 -14.39 -69.79
N PRO A 309 12.59 -15.10 -70.88
CA PRO A 309 13.19 -14.75 -72.17
C PRO A 309 12.17 -14.42 -73.27
#